data_AF-A0A0P6X400-F1
#
_entry.id   AF-A0A0P6X400-F1
#
_cell.length_a   1.000
_cell.length_b   1.000
_cell.length_c   1.000
_cell.angle_alpha   90.00
_cell.angle_beta   90.00
_cell.angle_gamma   90.00
#
_symmetry.space_group_name_H-M   'P 1'
#
loop_
_entity.id
_entity.type
_entity.pdbx_description
1 polymer ?
#
loop_
_entity_poly.entity_id
_entity_poly.type
_entity_poly.pdbx_seq_one_letter_code
_entity_poly.pdbx_strand_id
1 'polypeptide(L)'
;MTINSKKAWGFLIFFIVLSISVFLIQAISNDLSNVLLVFFEFLKFVFAICIGLFIELLLSEESYQQEIQRVVVSAYRRISDIGKSISSMQEDIDQLIHRYPTNKLHEIETIKVRADEIANNVASSEDDWIDFLKKDIKALEEIEKRKKQIQKISNYSHKYTIQTSPIRQLEEFPEISNNVIDEKMIKSSEQRIEELRSEINALIESLPVAVRTLIDEEPLPRGGKKSEFVYQYLFHYAKENGFIRIPINVGSDINNRKIEITAMKPYRFLLQTACGTEIMTIAGNNHDAIGVVENPFPNIYYKDYFFTLIDFLKLSTVEEYMPVIPNSELDDTLAGTGIVFIKVKIQVEQSIS
;
A
#
# COMPACT_ATOMS: atom_id res chain seq x y z
N MET A 1 1.08 -8.68 -27.69
CA MET A 1 0.51 -9.88 -28.37
C MET A 1 -0.28 -10.62 -27.31
N THR A 2 -1.60 -10.47 -27.27
CA THR A 2 -2.42 -11.04 -26.18
C THR A 2 -2.58 -12.55 -26.42
N ILE A 3 -1.81 -13.35 -25.69
CA ILE A 3 -1.96 -14.80 -25.69
C ILE A 3 -3.31 -15.09 -25.03
N ASN A 4 -4.21 -15.80 -25.73
CA ASN A 4 -5.49 -16.21 -25.16
C ASN A 4 -5.23 -16.97 -23.85
N SER A 5 -5.75 -16.46 -22.73
CA SER A 5 -5.43 -17.00 -21.39
C SER A 5 -5.68 -18.50 -21.29
N LYS A 6 -6.73 -19.03 -21.93
CA LYS A 6 -7.00 -20.48 -21.97
C LYS A 6 -5.91 -21.27 -22.70
N LYS A 7 -5.39 -20.73 -23.82
CA LYS A 7 -4.28 -21.35 -24.55
C LYS A 7 -2.98 -21.23 -23.75
N ALA A 8 -2.78 -20.11 -23.05
CA ALA A 8 -1.63 -19.91 -22.18
C ALA A 8 -1.62 -20.93 -21.04
N TRP A 9 -2.75 -21.10 -20.34
CA TRP A 9 -2.91 -22.12 -19.30
C TRP A 9 -2.70 -23.54 -19.83
N GLY A 10 -3.23 -23.87 -21.02
CA GLY A 10 -2.98 -25.16 -21.65
C GLY A 10 -1.50 -25.41 -21.94
N PHE A 11 -0.78 -24.37 -22.40
CA PHE A 11 0.66 -24.43 -22.63
C PHE A 11 1.44 -24.60 -21.33
N LEU A 12 1.10 -23.84 -20.28
CA LEU A 12 1.71 -23.97 -18.95
C LEU A 12 1.53 -25.38 -18.39
N ILE A 13 0.30 -25.92 -18.43
CA ILE A 13 0.02 -27.29 -17.96
C ILE A 13 0.82 -28.31 -18.76
N PHE A 14 0.91 -28.15 -20.09
CA PHE A 14 1.73 -29.02 -20.93
C PHE A 14 3.21 -29.00 -20.51
N PHE A 15 3.79 -27.83 -20.27
CA PHE A 15 5.18 -27.70 -19.82
C PHE A 15 5.41 -28.29 -18.41
N ILE A 16 4.46 -28.13 -17.50
CA ILE A 16 4.51 -28.74 -16.17
C ILE A 16 4.49 -30.26 -16.27
N VAL A 17 3.57 -30.83 -17.06
CA VAL A 17 3.49 -32.28 -17.28
C VAL A 17 4.76 -32.82 -17.93
N LEU A 18 5.32 -32.09 -18.91
CA LEU A 18 6.56 -32.47 -19.58
C LEU A 18 7.76 -32.45 -18.60
N SER A 19 7.85 -31.43 -17.74
CA SER A 19 8.87 -31.32 -16.70
C SER A 19 8.78 -32.46 -15.68
N ILE A 20 7.57 -32.78 -15.20
CA ILE A 20 7.32 -33.91 -14.29
C ILE A 20 7.71 -35.23 -14.96
N SER A 21 7.38 -35.42 -16.24
CA SER A 21 7.70 -36.64 -16.99
C SER A 21 9.21 -36.86 -17.07
N VAL A 22 9.99 -35.81 -17.30
CA VAL A 22 11.46 -35.87 -17.30
C VAL A 22 12.00 -36.24 -15.93
N PHE A 23 11.42 -35.67 -14.87
CA PHE A 23 11.82 -35.98 -13.49
C PHE A 23 11.53 -37.45 -13.14
N LEU A 24 10.37 -37.98 -13.56
CA LEU A 24 9.99 -39.38 -13.35
C LEU A 24 10.89 -40.35 -14.13
N ILE A 25 11.24 -40.03 -15.39
CA ILE A 25 12.16 -40.85 -16.19
C ILE A 25 13.53 -40.93 -15.52
N GLN A 26 14.05 -39.81 -14.99
CA GLN A 26 15.30 -39.80 -14.24
C GLN A 26 15.19 -40.61 -12.96
N ALA A 27 14.07 -40.54 -12.23
CA ALA A 27 13.88 -41.24 -10.95
C ALA A 27 13.76 -42.77 -11.09
N ILE A 28 13.21 -43.26 -12.20
CA ILE A 28 13.00 -44.71 -12.44
C ILE A 28 14.25 -45.37 -13.05
N SER A 29 15.13 -44.57 -13.68
CA SER A 29 16.28 -45.08 -14.41
C SER A 29 17.49 -45.25 -13.48
N ASN A 30 17.68 -46.48 -13.00
CA ASN A 30 18.75 -46.81 -12.04
C ASN A 30 20.18 -46.80 -12.64
N ASP A 31 20.32 -46.91 -13.96
CA ASP A 31 21.62 -46.95 -14.66
C ASP A 31 21.72 -45.84 -15.72
N LEU A 32 21.69 -44.59 -15.27
CA LEU A 32 21.87 -43.45 -16.16
C LEU A 32 23.36 -43.16 -16.38
N SER A 33 23.77 -42.96 -17.63
CA SER A 33 25.12 -42.45 -17.90
C SER A 33 25.27 -41.02 -17.35
N ASN A 34 26.48 -40.65 -16.90
CA ASN A 34 26.77 -39.30 -16.39
C ASN A 34 26.41 -38.20 -17.40
N VAL A 35 26.54 -38.47 -18.70
CA VAL A 35 26.16 -37.54 -19.78
C VAL A 35 24.64 -37.31 -19.80
N LEU A 36 23.85 -38.37 -19.63
CA LEU A 36 22.39 -38.28 -19.59
C LEU A 36 21.92 -37.54 -18.32
N LEU A 37 22.63 -37.69 -17.20
CA LEU A 37 22.33 -37.00 -15.94
C LEU A 37 22.54 -35.49 -16.08
N VAL A 38 23.68 -35.08 -16.65
CA VAL A 38 23.94 -33.65 -16.96
C VAL A 38 22.90 -33.07 -17.91
N PHE A 39 22.48 -33.85 -18.92
CA PHE A 39 21.42 -33.44 -19.83
C PHE A 39 20.07 -33.22 -19.12
N PHE A 40 19.68 -34.09 -18.19
CA PHE A 40 18.44 -33.91 -17.43
C PHE A 40 18.49 -32.72 -16.48
N GLU A 41 19.61 -32.47 -15.81
CA GLU A 41 19.77 -31.27 -14.97
C GLU A 41 19.69 -29.98 -15.80
N PHE A 42 20.29 -29.98 -16.99
CA PHE A 42 20.13 -28.86 -17.94
C PHE A 42 18.67 -28.66 -18.37
N LEU A 43 17.95 -29.74 -18.68
CA LEU A 43 16.55 -29.66 -19.11
C LEU A 43 15.63 -29.14 -17.98
N LYS A 44 15.86 -29.56 -16.72
CA LYS A 44 15.16 -29.03 -15.55
C LYS A 44 15.38 -27.53 -15.39
N PHE A 45 16.62 -27.07 -15.56
CA PHE A 45 16.96 -25.65 -15.49
C PHE A 45 16.23 -24.82 -16.56
N VAL A 46 16.21 -25.30 -17.81
CA VAL A 46 15.48 -24.64 -18.91
C VAL A 46 13.98 -24.60 -18.61
N PHE A 47 13.38 -25.68 -18.12
CA PHE A 47 11.96 -25.68 -17.77
C PHE A 47 11.63 -24.74 -16.61
N ALA A 48 12.49 -24.66 -15.59
CA ALA A 48 12.30 -23.72 -14.48
C ALA A 48 12.28 -22.26 -14.96
N ILE A 49 13.21 -21.89 -15.85
CA ILE A 49 13.24 -20.55 -16.46
C ILE A 49 11.97 -20.30 -17.28
N CYS A 50 11.60 -21.25 -18.16
CA CYS A 50 10.41 -21.09 -18.99
C CYS A 50 9.13 -20.95 -18.16
N ILE A 51 8.98 -21.74 -17.09
CA ILE A 51 7.82 -21.65 -16.19
C ILE A 51 7.83 -20.31 -15.44
N GLY A 52 8.99 -19.86 -14.92
CA GLY A 52 9.12 -18.58 -14.23
C GLY A 52 8.70 -17.41 -15.12
N LEU A 53 9.23 -17.33 -16.34
CA LEU A 53 8.86 -16.29 -17.31
C LEU A 53 7.37 -16.35 -17.68
N PHE A 54 6.79 -17.55 -17.77
CA PHE A 54 5.38 -17.72 -18.13
C PHE A 54 4.44 -17.33 -16.98
N ILE A 55 4.81 -17.64 -15.74
CA ILE A 55 4.09 -17.21 -14.54
C ILE A 55 4.15 -15.68 -14.40
N GLU A 56 5.32 -15.08 -14.62
CA GLU A 56 5.51 -13.63 -14.59
C GLU A 56 4.63 -12.95 -15.64
N LEU A 57 4.60 -13.46 -16.88
CA LEU A 57 3.70 -12.98 -17.93
C LEU A 57 2.21 -13.12 -17.60
N LEU A 58 1.82 -14.18 -16.89
CA LEU A 58 0.42 -14.43 -16.52
C LEU A 58 -0.05 -13.58 -15.34
N LEU A 59 0.81 -13.33 -14.35
CA LEU A 59 0.48 -12.51 -13.17
C LEU A 59 0.64 -11.01 -13.45
N SER A 60 1.50 -10.65 -14.41
CA SER A 60 1.93 -9.27 -14.65
C SER A 60 0.85 -8.31 -15.13
N GLU A 61 -0.27 -8.73 -15.71
CA GLU A 61 -1.21 -7.78 -16.32
C GLU A 61 -2.41 -7.49 -15.40
N GLU A 62 -3.04 -8.52 -14.85
CA GLU A 62 -4.23 -8.35 -14.01
C GLU A 62 -3.88 -7.88 -12.58
N SER A 63 -2.85 -8.47 -11.98
CA SER A 63 -2.39 -8.04 -10.65
C SER A 63 -1.78 -6.64 -10.71
N TYR A 64 -1.05 -6.31 -11.77
CA TYR A 64 -0.50 -4.98 -11.98
C TYR A 64 -1.57 -3.91 -12.20
N GLN A 65 -2.63 -4.20 -12.97
CA GLN A 65 -3.74 -3.26 -13.13
C GLN A 65 -4.49 -3.02 -11.82
N GLN A 66 -4.75 -4.09 -11.04
CA GLN A 66 -5.38 -3.94 -9.72
C GLN A 66 -4.47 -3.18 -8.75
N GLU A 67 -3.17 -3.41 -8.79
CA GLU A 67 -2.20 -2.74 -7.92
C GLU A 67 -2.04 -1.26 -8.29
N ILE A 68 -1.95 -0.91 -9.58
CA ILE A 68 -1.98 0.47 -10.05
C ILE A 68 -3.28 1.16 -9.62
N GLN A 69 -4.44 0.54 -9.84
CA GLN A 69 -5.72 1.13 -9.43
C GLN A 69 -5.73 1.44 -7.93
N ARG A 70 -5.27 0.51 -7.09
CA ARG A 70 -5.16 0.74 -5.63
C ARG A 70 -4.20 1.89 -5.31
N VAL A 71 -3.04 1.95 -5.96
CA VAL A 71 -2.05 3.01 -5.74
C VAL A 71 -2.60 4.38 -6.16
N VAL A 72 -3.24 4.46 -7.32
CA VAL A 72 -3.80 5.71 -7.86
C VAL A 72 -4.98 6.20 -7.01
N VAL A 73 -5.91 5.31 -6.64
CA VAL A 73 -7.03 5.66 -5.73
C VAL A 73 -6.50 6.10 -4.37
N SER A 74 -5.48 5.42 -3.84
CA SER A 74 -4.85 5.80 -2.58
C SER A 74 -4.15 7.16 -2.67
N ALA A 75 -3.48 7.45 -3.78
CA ALA A 75 -2.83 8.74 -4.03
C ALA A 75 -3.85 9.87 -4.14
N TYR A 76 -4.91 9.69 -4.92
CA TYR A 76 -6.02 10.65 -5.03
C TYR A 76 -6.66 10.96 -3.68
N ARG A 77 -6.99 9.93 -2.89
CA ARG A 77 -7.56 10.11 -1.55
C ARG A 77 -6.64 10.94 -0.65
N ARG A 78 -5.33 10.67 -0.69
CA ARG A 78 -4.35 11.41 0.11
C ARG A 78 -4.27 12.88 -0.29
N ILE A 79 -4.33 13.18 -1.59
CA ILE A 79 -4.33 14.57 -2.08
C ILE A 79 -5.62 15.27 -1.66
N SER A 80 -6.77 14.61 -1.80
CA SER A 80 -8.05 15.13 -1.33
C SER A 80 -8.07 15.45 0.17
N ASP A 81 -7.46 14.60 0.99
CA ASP A 81 -7.36 14.84 2.44
C ASP A 81 -6.40 16.00 2.77
N ILE A 82 -5.33 16.18 1.99
CA ILE A 82 -4.47 17.37 2.08
C ILE A 82 -5.25 18.63 1.71
N GLY A 83 -6.06 18.58 0.63
CA GLY A 83 -6.92 19.68 0.20
C GLY A 83 -7.85 20.14 1.32
N LYS A 84 -8.57 19.19 1.96
CA LYS A 84 -9.42 19.49 3.13
C LYS A 84 -8.65 20.13 4.28
N SER A 85 -7.46 19.63 4.59
CA SER A 85 -6.62 20.19 5.66
C SER A 85 -6.19 21.63 5.37
N ILE A 86 -5.92 21.97 4.11
CA ILE A 86 -5.59 23.34 3.71
C ILE A 86 -6.83 24.22 3.80
N SER A 87 -8.00 23.74 3.38
CA SER A 87 -9.25 24.50 3.51
C SER A 87 -9.56 24.84 4.98
N SER A 88 -9.39 23.88 5.90
CA SER A 88 -9.52 24.16 7.34
C SER A 88 -8.47 25.16 7.83
N MET A 89 -7.23 25.08 7.34
CA MET A 89 -6.18 26.07 7.67
C MET A 89 -6.55 27.48 7.19
N GLN A 90 -7.14 27.60 6.00
CA GLN A 90 -7.62 28.89 5.48
C GLN A 90 -8.75 29.45 6.35
N GLU A 91 -9.70 28.61 6.77
CA GLU A 91 -10.77 29.01 7.70
C GLU A 91 -10.20 29.50 9.04
N ASP A 92 -9.20 28.81 9.58
CA ASP A 92 -8.52 29.22 10.82
C ASP A 92 -7.79 30.56 10.65
N ILE A 93 -7.07 30.74 9.53
CA ILE A 93 -6.39 32.00 9.21
C ILE A 93 -7.41 33.14 9.08
N ASP A 94 -8.53 32.91 8.41
CA ASP A 94 -9.60 33.89 8.28
C ASP A 94 -10.18 34.27 9.65
N GLN A 95 -10.40 33.31 10.54
CA GLN A 95 -10.81 33.60 11.92
C GLN A 95 -9.76 34.40 12.70
N LEU A 96 -8.46 34.13 12.50
CA LEU A 96 -7.37 34.88 13.12
C LEU A 96 -7.32 36.33 12.63
N ILE A 97 -7.50 36.57 11.33
CA ILE A 97 -7.59 37.90 10.73
C ILE A 97 -8.69 38.74 11.40
N HIS A 98 -9.85 38.13 11.67
CA HIS A 98 -10.97 38.82 12.31
C HIS A 98 -10.76 39.08 13.82
N ARG A 99 -9.92 38.30 14.50
CA ARG A 99 -9.75 38.36 15.97
C ARG A 99 -8.54 39.19 16.44
N TYR A 100 -7.50 39.36 15.62
CA TYR A 100 -6.24 39.98 16.05
C TYR A 100 -6.15 41.49 15.77
N PRO A 101 -5.50 42.28 16.64
CA PRO A 101 -5.24 43.70 16.41
C PRO A 101 -4.29 43.95 15.22
N THR A 102 -4.38 45.15 14.63
CA THR A 102 -3.73 45.58 13.38
C THR A 102 -2.21 45.38 13.31
N ASN A 103 -1.52 45.27 14.44
CA ASN A 103 -0.06 45.16 14.48
C ASN A 103 0.49 43.78 14.04
N LYS A 104 -0.34 42.73 14.00
CA LYS A 104 0.03 41.40 13.47
C LYS A 104 -0.68 41.03 12.16
N LEU A 105 -1.54 41.92 11.67
CA LEU A 105 -2.39 41.67 10.51
C LEU A 105 -1.57 41.32 9.26
N HIS A 106 -0.46 42.03 9.03
CA HIS A 106 0.39 41.82 7.85
C HIS A 106 1.04 40.42 7.81
N GLU A 107 1.47 39.90 8.96
CA GLU A 107 2.04 38.55 9.06
C GLU A 107 0.98 37.48 8.77
N ILE A 108 -0.22 37.65 9.32
CA ILE A 108 -1.34 36.73 9.11
C ILE A 108 -1.83 36.77 7.65
N GLU A 109 -1.89 37.95 7.03
CA GLU A 109 -2.20 38.10 5.60
C GLU A 109 -1.16 37.42 4.71
N THR A 110 0.12 37.50 5.07
CA THR A 110 1.19 36.78 4.35
C THR A 110 1.02 35.26 4.45
N ILE A 111 0.63 34.76 5.63
CA ILE A 111 0.32 33.34 5.83
C ILE A 111 -0.92 32.94 5.00
N LYS A 112 -1.93 33.81 4.91
CA LYS A 112 -3.12 33.59 4.06
C LYS A 112 -2.75 33.44 2.60
N VAL A 113 -1.95 34.35 2.04
CA VAL A 113 -1.51 34.28 0.63
C VAL A 113 -0.80 32.96 0.35
N ARG A 114 0.07 32.50 1.26
CA ARG A 114 0.74 31.20 1.13
C ARG A 114 -0.23 30.03 1.23
N ALA A 115 -1.22 30.11 2.13
CA ALA A 115 -2.27 29.09 2.25
C ALA A 115 -3.08 28.97 0.95
N ASP A 116 -3.44 30.10 0.34
CA ASP A 116 -4.16 30.17 -0.93
C ASP A 116 -3.32 29.60 -2.09
N GLU A 117 -2.02 29.89 -2.15
CA GLU A 117 -1.10 29.31 -3.14
C GLU A 117 -1.02 27.78 -3.00
N ILE A 118 -0.90 27.26 -1.77
CA ILE A 118 -0.88 25.81 -1.52
C ILE A 118 -2.24 25.19 -1.89
N ALA A 119 -3.35 25.83 -1.54
CA ALA A 119 -4.70 25.37 -1.89
C ALA A 119 -4.87 25.24 -3.41
N ASN A 120 -4.46 26.26 -4.16
CA ASN A 120 -4.52 26.27 -5.62
C ASN A 120 -3.66 25.16 -6.24
N ASN A 121 -2.44 24.93 -5.71
CA ASN A 121 -1.57 23.86 -6.18
C ASN A 121 -2.15 22.47 -5.91
N VAL A 122 -2.81 22.27 -4.76
CA VAL A 122 -3.48 21.01 -4.44
C VAL A 122 -4.71 20.80 -5.30
N ALA A 123 -5.56 21.81 -5.49
CA ALA A 123 -6.70 21.73 -6.39
C ALA A 123 -6.28 21.40 -7.82
N SER A 124 -5.24 22.05 -8.34
CA SER A 124 -4.67 21.71 -9.66
C SER A 124 -4.14 20.27 -9.71
N SER A 125 -3.53 19.79 -8.62
CA SER A 125 -3.07 18.41 -8.55
C SER A 125 -4.25 17.43 -8.54
N GLU A 126 -5.31 17.72 -7.80
CA GLU A 126 -6.54 16.91 -7.79
C GLU A 126 -7.13 16.79 -9.19
N ASP A 127 -7.23 17.89 -9.94
CA ASP A 127 -7.70 17.90 -11.31
C ASP A 127 -6.85 17.03 -12.24
N ASP A 128 -5.52 17.14 -12.14
CA ASP A 128 -4.58 16.30 -12.90
C ASP A 128 -4.76 14.80 -12.60
N TRP A 129 -4.97 14.45 -11.32
CA TRP A 129 -5.23 13.07 -10.91
C TRP A 129 -6.60 12.57 -11.37
N ILE A 130 -7.62 13.42 -11.36
CA ILE A 130 -8.95 13.09 -11.90
C ILE A 130 -8.85 12.83 -13.40
N ASP A 131 -8.13 13.64 -14.15
CA ASP A 131 -7.97 13.46 -15.59
C ASP A 131 -7.10 12.25 -15.93
N PHE A 132 -6.08 11.96 -15.13
CA PHE A 132 -5.34 10.70 -15.20
C PHE A 132 -6.26 9.48 -14.96
N LEU A 133 -7.06 9.51 -13.89
CA LEU A 133 -8.02 8.46 -13.56
C LEU A 133 -9.07 8.27 -14.67
N LYS A 134 -9.60 9.35 -15.25
CA LYS A 134 -10.55 9.28 -16.38
C LYS A 134 -9.92 8.59 -17.60
N LYS A 135 -8.66 8.88 -17.92
CA LYS A 135 -7.94 8.23 -19.03
C LYS A 135 -7.80 6.74 -18.80
N ASP A 136 -7.43 6.33 -17.59
CA ASP A 136 -7.27 4.92 -17.23
C ASP A 136 -8.61 4.17 -17.21
N ILE A 137 -9.67 4.79 -16.66
CA ILE A 137 -11.04 4.23 -16.71
C ILE A 137 -11.46 3.99 -18.15
N LYS A 138 -11.26 4.98 -19.04
CA LYS A 138 -11.60 4.85 -20.46
C LYS A 138 -10.79 3.75 -21.15
N ALA A 139 -9.50 3.60 -20.82
CA ALA A 139 -8.66 2.53 -21.33
C ALA A 139 -9.17 1.15 -20.88
N LEU A 140 -9.61 1.02 -19.62
CA LEU A 140 -10.20 -0.20 -19.08
C LEU A 140 -11.52 -0.55 -19.76
N GLU A 141 -12.39 0.43 -19.97
CA GLU A 141 -13.65 0.25 -20.71
C GLU A 141 -13.38 -0.22 -22.16
N GLU A 142 -12.36 0.34 -22.82
CA GLU A 142 -11.94 -0.11 -24.15
C GLU A 142 -11.41 -1.55 -24.14
N ILE A 143 -10.61 -1.93 -23.14
CA ILE A 143 -10.14 -3.31 -22.95
C ILE A 143 -11.33 -4.25 -22.75
N GLU A 144 -12.29 -3.88 -21.91
CA GLU A 144 -13.49 -4.69 -21.66
C GLU A 144 -14.35 -4.81 -22.93
N LYS A 145 -14.53 -3.72 -23.67
CA LYS A 145 -15.24 -3.71 -24.96
C LYS A 145 -14.56 -4.64 -25.97
N ARG A 146 -13.22 -4.60 -26.07
CA ARG A 146 -12.44 -5.50 -26.93
C ARG A 146 -12.55 -6.97 -26.46
N LYS A 147 -12.49 -7.23 -25.15
CA LYS A 147 -12.71 -8.59 -24.59
C LYS A 147 -14.10 -9.12 -24.95
N LYS A 148 -15.15 -8.31 -24.82
CA LYS A 148 -16.53 -8.66 -25.22
C LYS A 148 -16.64 -8.93 -26.72
N GLN A 149 -15.99 -8.12 -27.56
CA GLN A 149 -15.93 -8.35 -29.02
C GLN A 149 -15.23 -9.67 -29.37
N ILE A 150 -14.07 -9.94 -28.76
CA ILE A 150 -13.35 -11.21 -28.93
C ILE A 150 -14.22 -12.39 -28.50
N GLN A 151 -14.94 -12.28 -27.38
CA GLN A 151 -15.83 -13.33 -26.90
C GLN A 151 -17.02 -13.57 -27.85
N LYS A 152 -17.63 -12.50 -28.39
CA LYS A 152 -18.67 -12.60 -29.42
C LYS A 152 -18.13 -13.34 -30.65
N ILE A 153 -16.97 -12.93 -31.19
CA ILE A 153 -16.32 -13.57 -32.34
C ILE A 153 -16.00 -15.04 -32.05
N SER A 154 -15.48 -15.35 -30.85
CA SER A 154 -15.20 -16.72 -30.41
C SER A 154 -16.47 -17.58 -30.40
N ASN A 155 -17.60 -17.04 -29.93
CA ASN A 155 -18.88 -17.75 -29.91
C ASN A 155 -19.43 -17.98 -31.33
N TYR A 156 -19.24 -17.02 -32.25
CA TYR A 156 -19.57 -17.23 -33.66
C TYR A 156 -18.68 -18.32 -34.29
N SER A 157 -17.36 -18.26 -34.09
CA SER A 157 -16.43 -19.28 -34.60
C SER A 157 -16.76 -20.69 -34.11
N HIS A 158 -17.19 -20.83 -32.84
CA HIS A 158 -17.59 -22.13 -32.29
C HIS A 158 -18.90 -22.66 -32.90
N LYS A 159 -19.83 -21.76 -33.26
CA LYS A 159 -21.08 -22.12 -33.95
C LYS A 159 -20.85 -22.62 -35.39
N TYR A 160 -19.85 -22.09 -36.10
CA TYR A 160 -19.52 -22.50 -37.47
C TYR A 160 -18.57 -23.70 -37.56
N THR A 161 -17.89 -24.08 -36.48
CA THR A 161 -17.00 -25.25 -36.46
C THR A 161 -17.78 -26.58 -36.37
N ILE A 162 -19.07 -26.56 -36.04
CA ILE A 162 -19.94 -27.76 -35.98
C ILE A 162 -20.63 -28.06 -37.33
N GLN A 163 -20.49 -27.18 -38.34
CA GLN A 163 -21.06 -27.39 -39.68
C GLN A 163 -19.96 -27.46 -40.75
N THR A 164 -19.13 -28.50 -40.70
CA THR A 164 -18.33 -28.93 -41.86
C THR A 164 -18.91 -30.20 -42.47
N SER A 165 -19.81 -30.00 -43.42
CA SER A 165 -20.10 -30.86 -44.59
C SER A 165 -20.91 -30.04 -45.60
N PRO A 166 -20.80 -30.29 -46.91
CA PRO A 166 -19.94 -29.49 -47.78
C PRO A 166 -20.67 -28.40 -48.56
N ILE A 167 -19.92 -27.32 -48.83
CA ILE A 167 -19.96 -26.43 -50.01
C ILE A 167 -21.33 -26.31 -50.68
N ARG A 168 -22.04 -25.21 -50.41
CA ARG A 168 -22.81 -24.51 -51.44
C ARG A 168 -23.03 -23.04 -51.10
N GLN A 169 -22.46 -22.23 -51.99
CA GLN A 169 -22.88 -20.89 -52.42
C GLN A 169 -22.76 -19.76 -51.38
N LEU A 170 -21.67 -19.00 -51.60
CA LEU A 170 -21.61 -17.58 -51.27
C LEU A 170 -22.77 -16.87 -51.98
N GLU A 171 -23.69 -16.30 -51.23
CA GLU A 171 -24.47 -15.13 -51.66
C GLU A 171 -24.54 -14.15 -50.48
N GLU A 172 -24.01 -12.96 -50.76
CA GLU A 172 -24.24 -11.66 -50.13
C GLU A 172 -24.22 -11.54 -48.60
N PHE A 173 -23.09 -11.03 -48.09
CA PHE A 173 -23.03 -10.40 -46.78
C PHE A 173 -23.84 -9.10 -46.80
N PRO A 174 -24.89 -8.93 -45.96
CA PRO A 174 -25.53 -7.64 -45.79
C PRO A 174 -24.56 -6.70 -45.08
N GLU A 175 -24.41 -5.49 -45.61
CA GLU A 175 -23.69 -4.40 -44.98
C GLU A 175 -24.16 -4.24 -43.52
N ILE A 176 -23.22 -4.37 -42.59
CA ILE A 176 -23.46 -4.16 -41.17
C ILE A 176 -23.71 -2.65 -40.98
N SER A 177 -24.99 -2.29 -41.01
CA SER A 177 -25.51 -1.00 -40.57
C SER A 177 -25.05 -0.72 -39.14
N ASN A 178 -24.15 0.25 -38.99
CA ASN A 178 -23.50 0.64 -37.73
C ASN A 178 -24.42 1.41 -36.75
N ASN A 179 -25.75 1.38 -36.89
CA ASN A 179 -26.64 2.25 -36.10
C ASN A 179 -27.72 1.57 -35.28
N VAL A 180 -27.59 0.28 -34.98
CA VAL A 180 -28.44 -0.40 -33.98
C VAL A 180 -27.57 -1.23 -33.05
N ILE A 181 -26.73 -0.56 -32.25
CA ILE A 181 -26.40 -1.11 -30.93
C ILE A 181 -27.71 -1.01 -30.17
N ASP A 182 -28.47 -2.10 -30.22
CA ASP A 182 -29.81 -2.25 -29.64
C ASP A 182 -29.84 -1.63 -28.24
N GLU A 183 -30.59 -0.55 -28.10
CA GLU A 183 -30.90 0.11 -26.81
C GLU A 183 -31.45 -0.92 -25.79
N LYS A 184 -32.04 -2.00 -26.31
CA LYS A 184 -32.49 -3.19 -25.58
C LYS A 184 -31.35 -4.00 -24.95
N MET A 185 -30.19 -4.11 -25.61
CA MET A 185 -29.00 -4.78 -25.06
C MET A 185 -28.36 -3.96 -23.94
N ILE A 186 -28.36 -2.63 -24.07
CA ILE A 186 -27.86 -1.72 -23.03
C ILE A 186 -28.76 -1.81 -21.80
N LYS A 187 -30.09 -1.65 -21.96
CA LYS A 187 -31.07 -1.79 -20.87
C LYS A 187 -31.00 -3.15 -20.17
N SER A 188 -30.83 -4.23 -20.93
CA SER A 188 -30.66 -5.57 -20.36
C SER A 188 -29.35 -5.73 -19.57
N SER A 189 -28.29 -5.03 -19.96
CA SER A 189 -27.00 -5.08 -19.25
C SER A 189 -27.05 -4.25 -17.97
N GLU A 190 -27.69 -3.08 -18.01
CA GLU A 190 -27.93 -2.24 -16.84
C GLU A 190 -28.77 -2.98 -15.79
N GLN A 191 -29.85 -3.65 -16.21
CA GLN A 191 -30.68 -4.46 -15.33
C GLN A 191 -29.87 -5.59 -14.66
N ARG A 192 -28.96 -6.22 -15.40
CA ARG A 192 -28.10 -7.28 -14.84
C ARG A 192 -27.05 -6.74 -13.87
N ILE A 193 -26.52 -5.54 -14.10
CA ILE A 193 -25.59 -4.88 -13.16
C ILE A 193 -26.33 -4.57 -11.85
N GLU A 194 -27.57 -4.09 -11.93
CA GLU A 194 -28.36 -3.77 -10.74
C GLU A 194 -28.73 -5.03 -9.94
N GLU A 195 -29.10 -6.12 -10.62
CA GLU A 195 -29.29 -7.44 -9.99
C GLU A 195 -28.02 -7.90 -9.25
N LEU A 196 -26.86 -7.83 -9.90
CA LEU A 196 -25.58 -8.25 -9.30
C LEU A 196 -25.18 -7.36 -8.11
N ARG A 197 -25.44 -6.06 -8.17
CA ARG A 197 -25.24 -5.15 -7.03
C ARG A 197 -26.13 -5.54 -5.86
N SER A 198 -27.39 -5.87 -6.11
CA SER A 198 -28.31 -6.35 -5.06
C SER A 198 -27.84 -7.68 -4.45
N GLU A 199 -27.35 -8.61 -5.28
CA GLU A 199 -26.83 -9.90 -4.81
C GLU A 199 -25.58 -9.73 -3.95
N ILE A 200 -24.65 -8.87 -4.36
CA ILE A 200 -23.44 -8.55 -3.58
C ILE A 200 -23.81 -7.93 -2.23
N ASN A 201 -24.74 -6.97 -2.20
CA ASN A 201 -25.19 -6.36 -0.96
C ASN A 201 -25.88 -7.37 -0.04
N ALA A 202 -26.74 -8.24 -0.59
CA ALA A 202 -27.36 -9.32 0.17
C ALA A 202 -26.33 -10.30 0.73
N LEU A 203 -25.27 -10.62 -0.03
CA LEU A 203 -24.15 -11.44 0.42
C LEU A 203 -23.37 -10.76 1.56
N ILE A 204 -23.02 -9.48 1.43
CA ILE A 204 -22.38 -8.69 2.48
C ILE A 204 -23.27 -8.65 3.74
N GLU A 205 -24.58 -8.44 3.56
CA GLU A 205 -25.58 -8.45 4.62
C GLU A 205 -25.86 -9.85 5.21
N SER A 206 -25.39 -10.91 4.56
CA SER A 206 -25.46 -12.29 5.07
C SER A 206 -24.20 -12.71 5.82
N LEU A 207 -23.09 -12.00 5.65
CA LEU A 207 -21.83 -12.33 6.32
C LEU A 207 -21.94 -12.06 7.83
N PRO A 208 -21.29 -12.85 8.70
CA PRO A 208 -21.24 -12.56 10.13
C PRO A 208 -20.65 -11.18 10.41
N VAL A 209 -21.13 -10.48 11.45
CA VAL A 209 -20.68 -9.12 11.81
C VAL A 209 -19.16 -9.04 11.95
N ALA A 210 -18.54 -10.06 12.53
CA ALA A 210 -17.07 -10.14 12.68
C ALA A 210 -16.30 -10.18 11.35
N VAL A 211 -16.92 -10.65 10.25
CA VAL A 211 -16.31 -10.66 8.92
C VAL A 211 -16.56 -9.33 8.19
N ARG A 212 -17.72 -8.70 8.40
CA ARG A 212 -18.00 -7.36 7.85
C ARG A 212 -17.04 -6.32 8.39
N THR A 213 -16.69 -6.38 9.67
CA THR A 213 -15.71 -5.48 10.30
C THR A 213 -14.29 -5.68 9.77
N LEU A 214 -13.93 -6.85 9.25
CA LEU A 214 -12.62 -7.11 8.65
C LEU A 214 -12.54 -6.60 7.20
N ILE A 215 -13.66 -6.61 6.47
CA ILE A 215 -13.74 -6.10 5.09
C ILE A 215 -13.59 -4.57 5.05
N ASP A 216 -14.05 -3.88 6.09
CA ASP A 216 -13.98 -2.41 6.16
C ASP A 216 -12.67 -1.88 6.79
N GLU A 217 -11.95 -2.63 7.62
CA GLU A 217 -10.84 -2.08 8.42
C GLU A 217 -9.63 -3.01 8.67
N GLU A 218 -9.32 -4.02 7.85
CA GLU A 218 -8.01 -4.68 7.95
C GLU A 218 -6.96 -3.99 7.06
N PRO A 219 -6.05 -3.16 7.62
CA PRO A 219 -4.83 -2.82 6.92
C PRO A 219 -4.01 -4.10 6.80
N LEU A 220 -3.98 -4.69 5.60
CA LEU A 220 -3.00 -5.71 5.25
C LEU A 220 -1.62 -5.33 5.82
N PRO A 221 -0.83 -6.27 6.35
CA PRO A 221 0.45 -5.97 6.99
C PRO A 221 1.40 -5.31 5.97
N ARG A 222 1.39 -3.98 5.95
CA ARG A 222 2.27 -3.17 5.10
C ARG A 222 3.64 -3.16 5.77
N GLY A 223 4.71 -3.44 5.03
CA GLY A 223 6.08 -3.13 5.48
C GLY A 223 6.15 -1.63 5.78
N GLY A 224 6.60 -1.23 6.98
CA GLY A 224 6.54 0.15 7.42
C GLY A 224 7.27 1.05 6.44
N LYS A 225 6.68 2.19 6.11
CA LYS A 225 7.31 3.16 5.22
C LYS A 225 7.86 4.31 6.03
N LYS A 226 9.05 4.78 5.63
CA LYS A 226 9.61 6.02 6.17
C LYS A 226 8.64 7.16 5.87
N SER A 227 8.20 7.83 6.92
CA SER A 227 7.30 8.98 6.85
C SER A 227 8.15 10.25 6.85
N GLU A 228 8.17 10.94 5.71
CA GLU A 228 8.92 12.19 5.55
C GLU A 228 8.47 13.24 6.57
N PHE A 229 7.16 13.33 6.84
CA PHE A 229 6.61 14.23 7.85
C PHE A 229 7.18 13.97 9.25
N VAL A 230 7.19 12.71 9.70
CA VAL A 230 7.74 12.33 11.01
C VAL A 230 9.24 12.62 11.06
N TYR A 231 9.96 12.31 9.98
CA TYR A 231 11.40 12.55 9.89
C TYR A 231 11.73 14.04 10.03
N GLN A 232 11.07 14.89 9.25
CA GLN A 232 11.27 16.34 9.30
C GLN A 232 10.91 16.92 10.67
N TYR A 233 9.81 16.45 11.28
CA TYR A 233 9.44 16.84 12.64
C TYR A 233 10.55 16.49 13.65
N LEU A 234 11.00 15.23 13.66
CA LEU A 234 12.06 14.78 14.58
C LEU A 234 13.37 15.54 14.34
N PHE A 235 13.72 15.77 13.07
CA PHE A 235 14.92 16.51 12.67
C PHE A 235 14.88 17.96 13.15
N HIS A 236 13.79 18.69 12.88
CA HIS A 236 13.62 20.07 13.33
C HIS A 236 13.63 20.16 14.85
N TYR A 237 12.91 19.27 15.53
CA TYR A 237 12.87 19.23 17.00
C TYR A 237 14.26 18.96 17.60
N ALA A 238 14.99 17.98 17.06
CA ALA A 238 16.36 17.67 17.47
C ALA A 238 17.33 18.81 17.22
N LYS A 239 17.21 19.50 16.07
CA LYS A 239 18.04 20.64 15.71
C LYS A 239 17.85 21.83 16.65
N GLU A 240 16.61 22.10 17.06
CA GLU A 240 16.27 23.20 17.97
C GLU A 240 16.63 22.89 19.42
N ASN A 241 16.40 21.66 19.88
CA ASN A 241 16.51 21.31 21.31
C ASN A 241 17.79 20.52 21.67
N GLY A 242 18.50 19.95 20.69
CA GLY A 242 19.61 19.02 20.90
C GLY A 242 19.19 17.62 21.38
N PHE A 243 17.88 17.36 21.47
CA PHE A 243 17.30 16.07 21.86
C PHE A 243 15.91 15.90 21.22
N ILE A 244 15.39 14.68 21.21
CA ILE A 244 13.97 14.39 20.94
C ILE A 244 13.27 13.87 22.18
N ARG A 245 11.96 14.12 22.29
CA ARG A 245 11.10 13.54 23.33
C ARG A 245 10.33 12.37 22.74
N ILE A 246 10.49 11.18 23.32
CA ILE A 246 9.75 9.99 22.91
C ILE A 246 8.70 9.70 23.99
N PRO A 247 7.39 9.78 23.66
CA PRO A 247 6.32 9.46 24.61
C PRO A 247 6.25 7.95 24.84
N ILE A 248 6.13 7.56 26.10
CA ILE A 248 6.08 6.16 26.53
C ILE A 248 4.92 6.01 27.51
N ASN A 249 4.06 5.06 27.23
CA ASN A 249 3.01 4.63 28.12
C ASN A 249 3.56 3.63 29.13
N VAL A 250 3.53 4.01 30.41
CA VAL A 250 4.03 3.20 31.54
C VAL A 250 2.90 2.68 32.44
N GLY A 251 1.64 2.91 32.04
CA GLY A 251 0.45 2.52 32.80
C GLY A 251 0.10 3.47 33.95
N SER A 252 -0.69 2.98 34.90
CA SER A 252 -1.33 3.80 35.95
C SER A 252 -0.41 4.23 37.10
N ASP A 253 0.70 3.54 37.33
CA ASP A 253 1.61 3.82 38.45
C ASP A 253 2.86 4.62 38.02
N ILE A 254 2.60 5.82 37.49
CA ILE A 254 3.65 6.66 36.88
C ILE A 254 4.76 6.99 37.89
N ASN A 255 4.42 7.27 39.15
CA ASN A 255 5.39 7.76 40.14
C ASN A 255 6.41 6.69 40.53
N ASN A 256 5.97 5.45 40.79
CA ASN A 256 6.89 4.35 41.07
C ASN A 256 7.70 3.99 39.82
N ARG A 257 7.04 3.99 38.65
CA ARG A 257 7.72 3.73 37.36
C ARG A 257 8.79 4.77 37.05
N LYS A 258 8.63 6.06 37.37
CA LYS A 258 9.69 7.07 37.15
C LYS A 258 11.01 6.69 37.81
N ILE A 259 10.96 6.17 39.03
CA ILE A 259 12.16 5.78 39.80
C ILE A 259 12.81 4.56 39.15
N GLU A 260 12.01 3.54 38.82
CA GLU A 260 12.49 2.33 38.13
C GLU A 260 13.14 2.65 36.79
N ILE A 261 12.49 3.48 35.98
CA ILE A 261 12.97 3.89 34.66
C ILE A 261 14.33 4.57 34.79
N THR A 262 14.46 5.51 35.72
CA THR A 262 15.72 6.23 35.94
C THR A 262 16.86 5.29 36.35
N ALA A 263 16.56 4.22 37.11
CA ALA A 263 17.53 3.21 37.55
C ALA A 263 17.86 2.17 36.45
N MET A 264 16.98 1.97 35.47
CA MET A 264 17.14 0.98 34.38
C MET A 264 17.99 1.48 33.21
N LYS A 265 18.58 2.68 33.34
CA LYS A 265 19.57 3.16 32.38
C LYS A 265 20.71 2.15 32.30
N PRO A 266 21.12 1.78 31.09
CA PRO A 266 20.70 2.33 29.81
C PRO A 266 19.55 1.60 29.10
N TYR A 267 18.86 2.30 28.20
CA TYR A 267 17.68 1.78 27.49
C TYR A 267 18.00 1.15 26.13
N ARG A 268 17.07 0.31 25.66
CA ARG A 268 17.04 -0.29 24.31
C ARG A 268 15.63 -0.20 23.75
N PHE A 269 15.52 -0.01 22.43
CA PHE A 269 14.24 -0.09 21.71
C PHE A 269 14.07 -1.49 21.13
N LEU A 270 12.94 -2.13 21.42
CA LEU A 270 12.58 -3.45 20.93
C LEU A 270 11.31 -3.33 20.09
N LEU A 271 11.38 -3.70 18.81
CA LEU A 271 10.22 -3.81 17.95
C LEU A 271 9.71 -5.26 18.02
N GLN A 272 8.47 -5.43 18.49
CA GLN A 272 7.83 -6.74 18.62
C GLN A 272 6.55 -6.76 17.81
N THR A 273 6.25 -7.89 17.18
CA THR A 273 4.96 -8.11 16.50
C THR A 273 4.08 -8.96 17.41
N ALA A 274 3.02 -8.35 17.96
CA ALA A 274 2.04 -9.02 18.80
C ALA A 274 0.66 -8.91 18.15
N CYS A 275 -0.01 -10.05 17.93
CA CYS A 275 -1.35 -10.11 17.33
C CYS A 275 -1.49 -9.33 16.01
N GLY A 276 -0.46 -9.35 15.16
CA GLY A 276 -0.46 -8.62 13.87
C GLY A 276 -0.17 -7.12 13.99
N THR A 277 -0.09 -6.58 15.21
CA THR A 277 0.33 -5.20 15.47
C THR A 277 1.81 -5.14 15.81
N GLU A 278 2.54 -4.22 15.19
CA GLU A 278 3.89 -3.89 15.63
C GLU A 278 3.82 -2.92 16.80
N ILE A 279 4.52 -3.27 17.86
CA ILE A 279 4.60 -2.49 19.09
C ILE A 279 6.09 -2.24 19.34
N MET A 280 6.45 -0.98 19.54
CA MET A 280 7.79 -0.62 19.99
C MET A 280 7.78 -0.49 21.51
N THR A 281 8.60 -1.28 22.18
CA THR A 281 8.80 -1.20 23.63
C THR A 281 10.17 -0.63 23.92
N ILE A 282 10.27 0.08 25.04
CA ILE A 282 11.56 0.43 25.62
C ILE A 282 11.86 -0.60 26.70
N ALA A 283 13.08 -1.12 26.70
CA ALA A 283 13.56 -2.07 27.70
C ALA A 283 14.81 -1.52 28.40
N GLY A 284 14.97 -1.86 29.68
CA GLY A 284 16.19 -1.60 30.43
C GLY A 284 17.32 -2.55 30.04
N ASN A 285 18.49 -2.38 30.68
CA ASN A 285 19.66 -3.23 30.44
C ASN A 285 19.41 -4.73 30.70
N ASN A 286 18.48 -5.05 31.62
CA ASN A 286 18.09 -6.41 31.95
C ASN A 286 17.10 -7.04 30.96
N HIS A 287 16.72 -6.32 29.89
CA HIS A 287 15.67 -6.69 28.92
C HIS A 287 14.24 -6.63 29.48
N ASP A 288 14.07 -6.13 30.71
CA ASP A 288 12.75 -5.88 31.28
C ASP A 288 12.07 -4.72 30.55
N ALA A 289 10.84 -4.93 30.11
CA ALA A 289 10.04 -3.92 29.43
C ALA A 289 9.66 -2.79 30.41
N ILE A 290 10.03 -1.57 30.04
CA ILE A 290 9.73 -0.34 30.77
C ILE A 290 8.35 0.20 30.40
N GLY A 291 8.04 0.22 29.10
CA GLY A 291 6.80 0.78 28.59
C GLY A 291 6.72 0.71 27.07
N VAL A 292 5.57 1.11 26.54
CA VAL A 292 5.27 1.09 25.11
C VAL A 292 5.45 2.48 24.54
N VAL A 293 6.20 2.62 23.44
CA VAL A 293 6.35 3.88 22.73
C VAL A 293 5.01 4.23 22.06
N GLU A 294 4.49 5.40 22.40
CA GLU A 294 3.26 5.92 21.81
C GLU A 294 3.57 6.68 20.52
N ASN A 295 2.63 6.66 19.58
CA ASN A 295 2.70 7.48 18.38
C ASN A 295 1.99 8.81 18.65
N PRO A 296 2.70 9.95 18.71
CA PRO A 296 2.09 11.25 18.96
C PRO A 296 1.29 11.79 17.75
N PHE A 297 1.33 11.12 16.60
CA PHE A 297 0.70 11.56 15.36
C PHE A 297 -0.54 10.71 15.02
N PRO A 298 -1.76 11.22 15.25
CA PRO A 298 -3.00 10.43 15.08
C PRO A 298 -3.23 9.97 13.63
N ASN A 299 -2.67 10.68 12.64
CA ASN A 299 -2.85 10.39 11.21
C ASN A 299 -1.69 9.58 10.60
N ILE A 300 -0.77 9.07 11.43
CA ILE A 300 0.36 8.24 10.97
C ILE A 300 0.16 6.83 11.52
N TYR A 301 0.38 5.81 10.69
CA TYR A 301 0.39 4.44 11.17
C TYR A 301 1.55 4.23 12.16
N TYR A 302 1.29 3.55 13.28
CA TYR A 302 2.31 3.21 14.28
C TYR A 302 3.58 2.63 13.66
N LYS A 303 3.40 1.71 12.70
CA LYS A 303 4.48 1.07 11.98
C LYS A 303 5.34 2.03 11.16
N ASP A 304 4.74 3.02 10.49
CA ASP A 304 5.46 4.05 9.74
C ASP A 304 6.22 4.99 10.69
N TYR A 305 5.61 5.34 11.83
CA TYR A 305 6.26 6.13 12.88
C TYR A 305 7.47 5.38 13.48
N PHE A 306 7.29 4.12 13.87
CA PHE A 306 8.36 3.28 14.43
C PHE A 306 9.51 3.07 13.47
N PHE A 307 9.21 2.80 12.19
CA PHE A 307 10.23 2.62 11.17
C PHE A 307 11.03 3.91 10.95
N THR A 308 10.35 5.06 10.92
CA THR A 308 10.99 6.37 10.80
C THR A 308 11.83 6.71 12.02
N LEU A 309 11.32 6.43 13.23
CA LEU A 309 12.04 6.67 14.48
C LEU A 309 13.32 5.84 14.58
N ILE A 310 13.27 4.55 14.23
CA ILE A 310 14.46 3.68 14.20
C ILE A 310 15.50 4.22 13.22
N ASP A 311 15.08 4.58 12.01
CA ASP A 311 15.98 5.13 10.99
C ASP A 311 16.61 6.46 11.45
N PHE A 312 15.80 7.34 12.03
CA PHE A 312 16.25 8.62 12.58
C PHE A 312 17.28 8.45 13.71
N LEU A 313 17.04 7.50 14.62
CA LEU A 313 17.96 7.17 15.72
C LEU A 313 19.28 6.55 15.25
N LYS A 314 19.32 5.92 14.06
CA LYS A 314 20.56 5.39 13.45
C LYS A 314 21.40 6.46 12.77
N LEU A 315 20.76 7.50 12.20
CA LEU A 315 21.44 8.57 11.47
C LEU A 315 22.17 9.58 12.37
N SER A 316 21.81 9.65 13.65
CA SER A 316 22.65 10.31 14.63
C SER A 316 23.92 9.50 14.84
N THR A 317 25.11 10.11 14.83
CA THR A 317 26.37 9.41 15.14
C THR A 317 26.31 8.87 16.56
N VAL A 318 25.85 7.63 16.68
CA VAL A 318 25.93 6.82 17.88
C VAL A 318 27.20 6.00 17.71
N GLU A 319 28.32 6.57 18.17
CA GLU A 319 29.59 5.85 18.21
C GLU A 319 29.41 4.59 19.06
N GLU A 320 29.50 3.43 18.38
CA GLU A 320 29.38 2.06 18.89
C GLU A 320 27.97 1.57 19.30
N TYR A 321 27.74 0.27 19.03
CA TYR A 321 26.61 -0.53 19.49
C TYR A 321 26.55 -0.50 21.01
N MET A 322 26.00 0.57 21.56
CA MET A 322 26.07 0.80 22.98
C MET A 322 24.91 1.66 23.51
N PRO A 323 24.64 1.48 24.80
CA PRO A 323 23.38 1.79 25.43
C PRO A 323 22.90 3.25 25.39
N VAL A 324 21.57 3.49 25.46
CA VAL A 324 21.01 4.86 25.52
C VAL A 324 21.60 5.66 26.70
N ILE A 325 22.18 6.81 26.35
CA ILE A 325 23.03 7.72 27.15
C ILE A 325 22.39 8.13 28.51
N PRO A 326 23.18 8.34 29.59
CA PRO A 326 22.71 8.49 30.98
C PRO A 326 21.90 9.75 31.30
N ASN A 327 21.75 10.70 30.37
CA ASN A 327 21.20 12.04 30.64
C ASN A 327 19.78 12.25 30.10
N SER A 328 18.96 11.19 29.99
CA SER A 328 17.52 11.39 29.83
C SER A 328 16.95 11.94 31.15
N GLU A 329 16.60 13.23 31.17
CA GLU A 329 15.71 13.77 32.19
C GLU A 329 14.28 13.38 31.83
N LEU A 330 13.54 12.81 32.78
CA LEU A 330 12.10 12.66 32.63
C LEU A 330 11.47 14.04 32.71
N ASP A 331 10.87 14.49 31.61
CA ASP A 331 10.12 15.75 31.56
C ASP A 331 8.66 15.55 32.02
N ASP A 332 7.97 16.65 32.31
CA ASP A 332 6.65 16.68 32.94
C ASP A 332 5.63 15.68 32.37
N THR A 333 4.91 15.04 33.28
CA THR A 333 3.85 14.07 32.99
C THR A 333 2.58 14.79 32.57
N LEU A 334 1.96 14.34 31.48
CA LEU A 334 0.55 14.64 31.21
C LEU A 334 -0.29 13.95 32.29
N ALA A 335 -0.61 14.69 33.35
CA ALA A 335 -1.27 14.16 34.54
C ALA A 335 -2.52 13.33 34.15
N GLY A 336 -2.53 12.05 34.56
CA GLY A 336 -3.64 11.13 34.33
C GLY A 336 -3.56 10.23 33.09
N THR A 337 -2.60 10.43 32.18
CA THR A 337 -2.53 9.66 30.92
C THR A 337 -1.65 8.40 30.96
N GLY A 338 -0.84 8.23 32.01
CA GLY A 338 0.16 7.15 32.04
C GLY A 338 1.37 7.40 31.15
N ILE A 339 1.48 8.58 30.53
CA ILE A 339 2.54 8.90 29.57
C ILE A 339 3.71 9.62 30.23
N VAL A 340 4.92 9.13 29.97
CA VAL A 340 6.20 9.69 30.37
C VAL A 340 7.03 9.97 29.11
N PHE A 341 7.81 11.05 29.12
CA PHE A 341 8.73 11.35 28.01
C PHE A 341 10.16 10.95 28.35
N ILE A 342 10.81 10.19 27.47
CA ILE A 342 12.27 10.02 27.50
C ILE A 342 12.90 11.03 26.54
N LYS A 343 13.82 11.84 27.06
CA LYS A 343 14.71 12.69 26.26
C LYS A 343 15.86 11.85 25.71
N VAL A 344 15.95 11.76 24.38
CA VAL A 344 17.09 11.14 23.68
C VAL A 344 17.93 12.25 23.09
N LYS A 345 19.17 12.43 23.59
CA LYS A 345 20.10 13.43 23.06
C LYS A 345 20.58 13.00 21.67
N ILE A 346 20.57 13.94 20.72
CA ILE A 346 20.92 13.66 19.33
C ILE A 346 22.07 14.59 18.92
N GLN A 347 23.15 13.99 18.41
CA GLN A 347 24.14 14.74 17.65
C GLN A 347 23.67 14.79 16.20
N VAL A 348 23.13 15.94 15.81
CA VAL A 348 22.82 16.21 14.41
C VAL A 348 24.13 16.61 13.77
N GLU A 349 24.81 15.67 13.11
CA GLU A 349 25.91 16.05 12.22
C GLU A 349 25.35 17.01 11.17
N GLN A 350 26.01 18.15 11.02
CA GLN A 350 25.71 19.08 9.94
C GLN A 350 26.24 18.48 8.62
N SER A 351 25.71 17.34 8.21
CA SER A 351 25.92 16.81 6.87
C SER A 351 24.96 17.53 5.91
N ILE A 352 25.22 18.81 5.66
CA ILE A 352 24.65 19.50 4.51
C ILE A 352 25.78 20.27 3.82
N SER A 353 26.37 19.61 2.82
CA SER A 353 26.74 20.25 1.56
C SER A 353 25.85 19.66 0.48
#